data_AF-A0A9D4YBN2-F1
#
_entry.id   AF-A0A9D4YBN2-F1
#
_cell.length_a   1.000
_cell.length_b   1.000
_cell.length_c   1.000
_cell.angle_alpha   90.00
_cell.angle_beta   90.00
_cell.angle_gamma   90.00
#
_symmetry.space_group_name_H-M   'P 1'
#
loop_
_entity.id
_entity.type
_entity.pdbx_description
1 polymer ?
#
loop_
_entity_poly.entity_id
_entity_poly.type
_entity_poly.pdbx_seq_one_letter_code
_entity_poly.pdbx_strand_id
1 'polypeptide(L)'
;MEPCIGDSVESAKDDSKSNPISVMISDSQAFDCCKCFQPLTIPVFMCDNGHIVCSTCCPSRVKECDKCSKSISLKRCKAFDNVLKSIEISCSNRKHGCMETMSYSEKKKHEEKCIYYPCKCPLFGCYFVASYELLSNHFSHKHGDSLIKFSYDNSFIVSLKSSDKVIVLQEKNNGKLFILNNNTLSMGNAINISCIGPKSSAICYCYDISARSDICNIKLESSTKNVQEVDLTTLSPEFLVIPFGCFGSSKILKLEIRINLKILLFKVESSDTIATFEDEDYGQGRDQGREHWNAVKWILRYLRGTTSARLYFGGNKATLMGYSDSGMAGDIDSRKSTLGYMIKFAGGVVAWQSRLQKCVALSSTEVEFIAVTEACKKLLWLKKFLKELGFVKDEYVLFVYNQSAIHLGNNLTFHNRSQHIDVRYHWTRDVLDANCYS
;
A
#
# COMPACT_ATOMS: atom_id res chain seq x y z
N MET A 1 -66.28 -9.76 42.45
CA MET A 1 -65.20 -10.68 42.07
C MET A 1 -64.76 -10.29 40.68
N GLU A 2 -63.51 -9.86 40.56
CA GLU A 2 -62.78 -9.59 39.30
C GLU A 2 -62.77 -10.82 38.35
N PRO A 3 -62.42 -10.71 37.04
CA PRO A 3 -61.32 -9.87 36.54
C PRO A 3 -61.44 -9.16 35.17
N CYS A 4 -60.43 -8.30 34.99
CA CYS A 4 -59.99 -7.48 33.88
C CYS A 4 -59.55 -8.25 32.61
N ILE A 5 -59.47 -7.56 31.47
CA ILE A 5 -58.31 -7.49 30.55
C ILE A 5 -58.49 -6.20 29.72
N GLY A 6 -57.42 -5.40 29.64
CA GLY A 6 -57.43 -4.03 29.12
C GLY A 6 -57.20 -3.92 27.61
N ASP A 7 -57.86 -2.92 27.02
CA ASP A 7 -57.58 -2.44 25.67
C ASP A 7 -56.36 -1.53 25.66
N SER A 8 -55.52 -1.78 24.66
CA SER A 8 -54.22 -1.17 24.45
C SER A 8 -54.39 0.23 23.87
N VAL A 9 -53.62 1.18 24.39
CA VAL A 9 -53.46 2.51 23.81
C VAL A 9 -52.72 2.39 22.47
N GLU A 10 -53.43 2.57 21.35
CA GLU A 10 -52.81 2.87 20.06
C GLU A 10 -52.25 4.30 20.12
N SER A 11 -50.92 4.40 20.25
CA SER A 11 -50.19 5.63 19.93
C SER A 11 -49.75 5.55 18.47
N ALA A 12 -50.29 6.46 17.66
CA ALA A 12 -49.90 6.64 16.26
C ALA A 12 -48.39 6.90 16.17
N LYS A 13 -47.67 6.03 15.47
CA LYS A 13 -46.29 6.29 15.04
C LYS A 13 -46.34 7.05 13.72
N ASP A 14 -45.76 8.24 13.75
CA ASP A 14 -45.53 9.13 12.61
C ASP A 14 -44.47 8.50 11.67
N ASP A 15 -44.92 7.82 10.61
CA ASP A 15 -44.08 7.27 9.54
C ASP A 15 -43.88 8.32 8.43
N SER A 16 -43.06 9.33 8.69
CA SER A 16 -42.56 10.27 7.68
C SER A 16 -41.15 9.90 7.19
N LYS A 17 -40.97 8.65 6.70
CA LYS A 17 -39.82 8.35 5.85
C LYS A 17 -40.06 8.95 4.47
N SER A 18 -39.55 10.16 4.24
CA SER A 18 -39.54 10.80 2.92
C SER A 18 -38.94 9.84 1.89
N ASN A 19 -39.71 9.50 0.85
CA ASN A 19 -39.20 8.74 -0.28
C ASN A 19 -37.96 9.45 -0.86
N PRO A 20 -36.90 8.71 -1.24
CA PRO A 20 -35.71 9.31 -1.83
C PRO A 20 -36.09 10.03 -3.12
N ILE A 21 -35.73 11.31 -3.20
CA ILE A 21 -35.91 12.11 -4.42
C ILE A 21 -34.89 11.60 -5.44
N SER A 22 -35.36 11.04 -6.55
CA SER A 22 -34.49 10.66 -7.67
C SER A 22 -34.11 11.90 -8.47
N VAL A 23 -32.82 12.23 -8.49
CA VAL A 23 -32.28 13.34 -9.28
C VAL A 23 -31.41 12.75 -10.38
N MET A 24 -31.80 12.97 -11.63
CA MET A 24 -31.02 12.56 -12.79
C MET A 24 -30.02 13.66 -13.13
N ILE A 25 -28.74 13.30 -13.14
CA ILE A 25 -27.65 14.22 -13.50
C ILE A 25 -27.25 13.90 -14.94
N SER A 26 -27.62 14.78 -15.86
CA SER A 26 -27.35 14.59 -17.30
C SER A 26 -25.89 14.82 -17.67
N ASP A 27 -25.18 15.67 -16.93
CA ASP A 27 -23.76 15.94 -17.13
C ASP A 27 -22.94 15.31 -16.01
N SER A 28 -22.32 14.16 -16.29
CA SER A 28 -21.44 13.49 -15.34
C SER A 28 -20.14 14.26 -15.06
N GLN A 29 -19.75 15.18 -15.95
CA GLN A 29 -18.54 15.99 -15.81
C GLN A 29 -18.72 17.14 -14.80
N ALA A 30 -19.96 17.42 -14.39
CA ALA A 30 -20.26 18.37 -13.32
C ALA A 30 -19.56 18.04 -11.99
N PHE A 31 -19.15 16.78 -11.80
CA PHE A 31 -18.42 16.29 -10.64
C PHE A 31 -16.97 15.91 -10.93
N ASP A 32 -16.41 16.40 -12.05
CA ASP A 32 -14.99 16.24 -12.34
C ASP A 32 -14.17 17.39 -11.74
N CYS A 33 -12.96 17.05 -11.28
CA CYS A 33 -12.01 18.02 -10.76
C CYS A 33 -11.57 19.00 -11.85
N CYS A 34 -11.61 20.30 -11.57
CA CYS A 34 -11.24 21.30 -12.56
C CYS A 34 -9.75 21.34 -12.94
N LYS A 35 -8.89 20.58 -12.24
CA LYS A 35 -7.44 20.47 -12.52
C LYS A 35 -7.08 19.22 -13.31
N CYS A 36 -7.48 18.04 -12.84
CA CYS A 36 -7.12 16.78 -13.48
C CYS A 36 -8.19 16.22 -14.42
N PHE A 37 -9.38 16.83 -14.47
CA PHE A 37 -10.51 16.37 -15.27
C PHE A 37 -10.86 14.90 -14.97
N GLN A 38 -10.66 14.48 -13.73
CA GLN A 38 -11.06 13.16 -13.22
C GLN A 38 -12.20 13.32 -12.22
N PRO A 39 -13.04 12.28 -12.03
CA PRO A 39 -14.08 12.25 -11.00
C PRO A 39 -13.56 12.68 -9.63
N LEU A 40 -14.30 13.57 -8.96
CA LEU A 40 -13.93 14.08 -7.64
C LEU A 40 -13.84 12.97 -6.59
N THR A 41 -12.75 13.01 -5.82
CA THR A 41 -12.56 12.17 -4.64
C THR A 41 -12.65 13.01 -3.37
N ILE A 42 -13.28 12.44 -2.35
CA ILE A 42 -13.38 13.05 -1.02
C ILE A 42 -12.01 12.96 -0.32
N PRO A 43 -11.50 14.04 0.29
CA PRO A 43 -12.15 15.36 0.49
C PRO A 43 -12.13 16.28 -0.73
N VAL A 44 -13.24 17.01 -0.95
CA VAL A 44 -13.34 18.06 -1.97
C VAL A 44 -12.96 19.42 -1.41
N PHE A 45 -12.23 20.21 -2.20
CA PHE A 45 -11.82 21.57 -1.90
C PHE A 45 -12.41 22.54 -2.92
N MET A 46 -12.51 23.81 -2.54
CA MET A 46 -13.13 24.84 -3.36
C MET A 46 -12.25 26.09 -3.39
N CYS A 47 -12.11 26.72 -4.56
CA CYS A 47 -11.50 28.04 -4.66
C CYS A 47 -12.48 29.14 -4.23
N ASP A 48 -11.98 30.35 -4.00
CA ASP A 48 -12.81 31.48 -3.55
C ASP A 48 -13.89 31.88 -4.58
N ASN A 49 -13.73 31.50 -5.85
CA ASN A 49 -14.74 31.68 -6.91
C ASN A 49 -15.66 30.46 -7.11
N GLY A 50 -15.61 29.43 -6.25
CA GLY A 50 -16.55 28.31 -6.29
C GLY A 50 -16.14 27.09 -7.14
N HIS A 51 -15.00 27.11 -7.84
CA HIS A 51 -14.52 25.92 -8.55
C HIS A 51 -14.05 24.82 -7.58
N ILE A 52 -14.41 23.58 -7.90
CA ILE A 52 -14.16 22.38 -7.10
C ILE A 52 -12.92 21.60 -7.56
N VAL A 53 -12.10 21.19 -6.59
CA VAL A 53 -10.82 20.53 -6.78
C VAL A 53 -10.77 19.27 -5.90
N CYS A 54 -10.28 18.16 -6.43
CA CYS A 54 -10.11 16.92 -5.66
C CYS A 54 -8.90 17.00 -4.71
N SER A 55 -8.94 16.20 -3.65
CA SER A 55 -7.87 16.14 -2.65
C SER A 55 -6.46 15.94 -3.20
N THR A 56 -6.30 15.10 -4.23
CA THR A 56 -5.00 14.81 -4.85
C THR A 56 -4.46 15.97 -5.68
N CYS A 57 -5.34 16.81 -6.22
CA CYS A 57 -4.99 17.99 -7.02
C CYS A 57 -4.97 19.28 -6.21
N CYS A 58 -5.16 19.20 -4.90
CA CYS A 58 -4.91 20.29 -3.97
C CYS A 58 -3.52 20.09 -3.34
N PRO A 59 -2.41 20.38 -4.04
CA PRO A 59 -1.09 20.29 -3.45
C PRO A 59 -0.90 21.37 -2.39
N SER A 60 -0.19 21.03 -1.32
CA SER A 60 0.24 21.96 -0.27
C SER A 60 1.09 23.16 -0.78
N ARG A 61 1.48 23.18 -2.06
CA ARG A 61 2.40 24.16 -2.68
C ARG A 61 1.83 25.03 -3.80
N VAL A 62 0.71 24.66 -4.45
CA VAL A 62 0.07 25.51 -5.48
C VAL A 62 -1.36 25.79 -5.07
N LYS A 63 -1.57 26.99 -4.52
CA LYS A 63 -2.87 27.44 -3.99
C LYS A 63 -3.71 28.15 -5.04
N GLU A 64 -3.43 28.05 -6.33
CA GLU A 64 -4.19 28.78 -7.35
C GLU A 64 -5.06 27.84 -8.19
N CYS A 65 -6.27 28.29 -8.50
CA CYS A 65 -7.23 27.57 -9.31
C CYS A 65 -6.93 27.75 -10.81
N ASP A 66 -6.73 26.66 -11.55
CA ASP A 66 -6.36 26.71 -12.97
C ASP A 66 -7.43 27.37 -13.87
N LYS A 67 -8.68 27.44 -13.41
CA LYS A 67 -9.78 28.10 -14.14
C LYS A 67 -9.86 29.61 -13.94
N CYS A 68 -9.43 30.14 -12.79
CA CYS A 68 -9.67 31.55 -12.45
C CYS A 68 -8.52 32.24 -11.69
N SER A 69 -7.40 31.54 -11.51
CA SER A 69 -6.20 32.00 -10.80
C SER A 69 -6.43 32.47 -9.36
N LYS A 70 -7.59 32.17 -8.77
CA LYS A 70 -7.90 32.50 -7.37
C LYS A 70 -7.38 31.46 -6.40
N SER A 71 -7.21 31.89 -5.15
CA SER A 71 -6.81 31.00 -4.06
C SER A 71 -7.77 29.82 -3.91
N ILE A 72 -7.20 28.63 -3.81
CA ILE A 72 -7.87 27.40 -3.39
C ILE A 72 -7.90 27.43 -1.88
N SER A 73 -9.11 27.45 -1.33
CA SER A 73 -9.29 27.36 0.12
C SER A 73 -8.81 25.99 0.60
N LEU A 74 -7.98 25.98 1.65
CA LEU A 74 -7.65 24.75 2.38
C LEU A 74 -8.84 24.24 3.20
N LYS A 75 -9.96 24.98 3.21
CA LYS A 75 -11.20 24.54 3.84
C LYS A 75 -11.91 23.55 2.95
N ARG A 76 -12.06 22.33 3.48
CA ARG A 76 -12.81 21.23 2.90
C ARG A 76 -14.30 21.59 2.74
N CYS A 77 -14.85 21.35 1.56
CA CYS A 77 -16.27 21.57 1.28
C CYS A 77 -17.11 20.36 1.71
N LYS A 78 -17.59 20.37 2.96
CA LYS A 78 -18.41 19.27 3.50
C LYS A 78 -19.73 19.06 2.75
N ALA A 79 -20.31 20.13 2.20
CA ALA A 79 -21.55 20.04 1.42
C ALA A 79 -21.36 19.15 0.19
N PHE A 80 -20.30 19.40 -0.60
CA PHE A 80 -19.99 18.58 -1.78
C PHE A 80 -19.57 17.15 -1.40
N ASP A 81 -18.84 16.95 -0.30
CA ASP A 81 -18.56 15.59 0.16
C ASP A 81 -19.84 14.79 0.47
N ASN A 82 -20.84 15.43 1.08
CA ASN A 82 -22.11 14.79 1.37
C ASN A 82 -22.89 14.50 0.07
N VAL A 83 -22.90 15.44 -0.88
CA VAL A 83 -23.49 15.23 -2.20
C VAL A 83 -22.85 14.02 -2.91
N LEU A 84 -21.51 13.95 -2.97
CA LEU A 84 -20.81 12.84 -3.62
C LEU A 84 -21.03 11.48 -2.94
N LYS A 85 -21.33 11.46 -1.63
CA LYS A 85 -21.69 10.23 -0.90
C LYS A 85 -23.12 9.80 -1.17
N SER A 86 -24.03 10.75 -1.36
CA SER A 86 -25.45 10.48 -1.61
C SER A 86 -25.75 10.11 -3.05
N ILE A 87 -24.85 10.42 -3.99
CA ILE A 87 -24.98 10.01 -5.39
C ILE A 87 -24.56 8.54 -5.53
N GLU A 88 -25.53 7.67 -5.79
CA GLU A 88 -25.29 6.28 -6.15
C GLU A 88 -25.13 6.12 -7.66
N ILE A 89 -24.09 5.39 -8.08
CA ILE A 89 -23.82 5.09 -9.48
C ILE A 89 -23.42 3.65 -9.68
N SER A 90 -23.71 3.12 -10.88
CA SER A 90 -23.24 1.80 -11.30
C SER A 90 -21.78 1.85 -11.75
N CYS A 91 -21.08 0.71 -11.60
CA CYS A 91 -19.75 0.52 -12.16
C CYS A 91 -19.72 0.68 -13.69
N SER A 92 -18.68 1.32 -14.24
CA SER A 92 -18.54 1.45 -15.71
C SER A 92 -18.35 0.10 -16.42
N ASN A 93 -17.95 -0.94 -15.67
CA ASN A 93 -17.78 -2.30 -16.17
C ASN A 93 -19.08 -3.13 -16.12
N ARG A 94 -20.26 -2.50 -15.99
CA ARG A 94 -21.56 -3.20 -16.02
C ARG A 94 -21.77 -4.01 -17.29
N LYS A 95 -21.32 -3.50 -18.44
CA LYS A 95 -21.30 -4.23 -19.73
C LYS A 95 -20.45 -5.51 -19.71
N HIS A 96 -19.54 -5.64 -18.75
CA HIS A 96 -18.66 -6.81 -18.59
C HIS A 96 -19.10 -7.72 -17.43
N GLY A 97 -20.24 -7.43 -16.77
CA GLY A 97 -20.83 -8.28 -15.73
C GLY A 97 -20.86 -7.68 -14.32
N CYS A 98 -20.33 -6.46 -14.11
CA CYS A 98 -20.36 -5.85 -12.78
C CYS A 98 -21.74 -5.28 -12.43
N MET A 99 -22.41 -5.85 -11.42
CA MET A 99 -23.72 -5.38 -10.94
C MET A 99 -23.62 -4.44 -9.72
N GLU A 100 -22.41 -4.12 -9.28
CA GLU A 100 -22.18 -3.29 -8.10
C GLU A 100 -22.62 -1.84 -8.33
N THR A 101 -23.26 -1.29 -7.30
CA THR A 101 -23.57 0.14 -7.17
C THR A 101 -22.83 0.69 -5.97
N MET A 102 -22.31 1.90 -6.09
CA MET A 102 -21.49 2.54 -5.06
C MET A 102 -21.69 4.04 -5.06
N SER A 103 -21.20 4.72 -4.03
CA SER A 103 -21.14 6.18 -4.05
C SER A 103 -20.22 6.69 -5.15
N TYR A 104 -20.52 7.85 -5.72
CA TYR A 104 -19.68 8.49 -6.75
C TYR A 104 -18.22 8.60 -6.28
N SER A 105 -18.01 8.96 -5.02
CA SER A 105 -16.68 9.11 -4.42
C SER A 105 -15.84 7.83 -4.35
N GLU A 106 -16.48 6.66 -4.36
CA GLU A 106 -15.84 5.35 -4.26
C GLU A 106 -15.64 4.67 -5.61
N LYS A 107 -16.29 5.19 -6.66
CA LYS A 107 -16.25 4.63 -8.02
C LYS A 107 -14.85 4.26 -8.48
N LYS A 108 -13.91 5.20 -8.39
CA LYS A 108 -12.52 4.98 -8.83
C LYS A 108 -11.84 3.86 -8.05
N LYS A 109 -12.02 3.83 -6.72
CA LYS A 109 -11.44 2.81 -5.84
C LYS A 109 -12.03 1.42 -6.14
N HIS A 110 -13.32 1.37 -6.44
CA HIS A 110 -13.96 0.13 -6.89
C HIS A 110 -13.43 -0.30 -8.25
N GLU A 111 -13.40 0.58 -9.25
CA GLU A 111 -12.98 0.26 -10.61
C GLU A 111 -11.53 -0.23 -10.67
N GLU A 112 -10.64 0.31 -9.84
CA GLU A 112 -9.26 -0.19 -9.69
C GLU A 112 -9.19 -1.64 -9.18
N LYS A 113 -10.20 -2.11 -8.45
CA LYS A 113 -10.29 -3.45 -7.86
C LYS A 113 -11.32 -4.36 -8.54
N CYS A 114 -12.05 -3.84 -9.52
CA CYS A 114 -13.20 -4.51 -10.13
C CYS A 114 -12.73 -5.74 -10.92
N ILE A 115 -13.20 -6.92 -10.54
CA ILE A 115 -12.82 -8.18 -11.21
C ILE A 115 -13.30 -8.27 -12.67
N TYR A 116 -14.32 -7.48 -13.01
CA TYR A 116 -14.88 -7.36 -14.36
C TYR A 116 -14.17 -6.31 -15.22
N TYR A 117 -13.09 -5.71 -14.72
CA TYR A 117 -12.30 -4.77 -15.50
C TYR A 117 -11.76 -5.46 -16.77
N PRO A 118 -11.93 -4.85 -17.96
CA PRO A 118 -11.54 -5.47 -19.22
C PRO A 118 -10.01 -5.58 -19.34
N CYS A 119 -9.52 -6.79 -19.62
CA CYS A 119 -8.13 -7.10 -19.92
C CYS A 119 -8.00 -7.58 -21.37
N LYS A 120 -6.91 -7.20 -22.05
CA LYS A 120 -6.63 -7.62 -23.43
C LYS A 120 -5.85 -8.93 -23.46
N CYS A 121 -6.01 -9.68 -24.55
CA CYS A 121 -5.20 -10.85 -24.82
C CYS A 121 -3.70 -10.45 -24.97
N PRO A 122 -2.76 -11.06 -24.23
CA PRO A 122 -1.33 -10.79 -24.34
C PRO A 122 -0.67 -11.29 -25.63
N LEU A 123 -1.33 -12.12 -26.43
CA LEU A 123 -0.73 -12.68 -27.64
C LEU A 123 -0.84 -11.72 -28.82
N PHE A 124 0.28 -11.55 -29.52
CA PHE A 124 0.37 -10.66 -30.67
C PHE A 124 -0.61 -11.11 -31.78
N GLY A 125 -1.40 -10.16 -32.30
CA GLY A 125 -2.42 -10.42 -33.33
C GLY A 125 -3.78 -10.88 -32.80
N CYS A 126 -3.97 -11.02 -31.47
CA CYS A 126 -5.27 -11.28 -30.88
C CYS A 126 -5.88 -10.01 -30.28
N TYR A 127 -7.04 -9.59 -30.79
CA TYR A 127 -7.74 -8.37 -30.35
C TYR A 127 -8.84 -8.63 -29.31
N PHE A 128 -8.83 -9.81 -28.67
CA PHE A 128 -9.85 -10.16 -27.69
C PHE A 128 -9.70 -9.35 -26.40
N VAL A 129 -10.82 -8.80 -25.90
CA VAL A 129 -10.87 -7.99 -24.67
C VAL A 129 -12.09 -8.40 -23.86
N ALA A 130 -11.89 -8.83 -22.62
CA ALA A 130 -12.98 -9.25 -21.74
C ALA A 130 -12.59 -9.17 -20.27
N SER A 131 -13.52 -9.52 -19.38
CA SER A 131 -13.20 -9.74 -17.97
C SER A 131 -12.16 -10.86 -17.81
N TYR A 132 -11.52 -10.90 -16.65
CA TYR A 132 -10.49 -11.89 -16.34
C TYR A 132 -10.95 -13.35 -16.57
N GLU A 133 -12.16 -13.70 -16.14
CA GLU A 133 -12.69 -15.06 -16.26
C GLU A 133 -12.90 -15.46 -17.73
N LEU A 134 -13.51 -14.58 -18.51
CA LEU A 134 -13.74 -14.80 -19.93
C LEU A 134 -12.43 -14.87 -20.71
N LEU A 135 -11.43 -14.07 -20.32
CA LEU A 135 -10.09 -14.12 -20.90
C LEU A 135 -9.41 -15.48 -20.65
N SER A 136 -9.52 -16.02 -19.44
CA SER A 136 -8.98 -17.35 -19.11
C SER A 136 -9.60 -18.46 -19.96
N ASN A 137 -10.92 -18.40 -20.17
CA ASN A 137 -11.63 -19.33 -21.04
C ASN A 137 -11.22 -19.18 -22.51
N HIS A 138 -11.13 -17.94 -23.01
CA HIS A 138 -10.63 -17.65 -24.37
C HIS A 138 -9.26 -18.26 -24.61
N PHE A 139 -8.31 -18.11 -23.68
CA PHE A 139 -6.98 -18.72 -23.78
C PHE A 139 -7.03 -20.23 -23.89
N SER A 140 -7.84 -20.86 -23.06
CA SER A 140 -7.98 -22.31 -23.01
C SER A 140 -8.53 -22.88 -24.33
N HIS A 141 -9.42 -22.14 -25.01
CA HIS A 141 -10.07 -22.60 -26.25
C HIS A 141 -9.37 -22.18 -27.55
N LYS A 142 -8.78 -20.98 -27.60
CA LYS A 142 -8.20 -20.40 -28.83
C LYS A 142 -6.68 -20.43 -28.87
N HIS A 143 -6.03 -20.59 -27.72
CA HIS A 143 -4.57 -20.50 -27.58
C HIS A 143 -3.98 -21.64 -26.73
N GLY A 144 -4.67 -22.77 -26.65
CA GLY A 144 -4.27 -23.91 -25.80
C GLY A 144 -2.85 -24.42 -26.07
N ASP A 145 -2.38 -24.35 -27.32
CA ASP A 145 -1.04 -24.82 -27.71
C ASP A 145 0.10 -23.91 -27.22
N SER A 146 -0.20 -22.64 -26.92
CA SER A 146 0.78 -21.64 -26.47
C SER A 146 0.80 -21.49 -24.94
N LEU A 147 0.11 -22.38 -24.23
CA LEU A 147 -0.18 -22.25 -22.81
C LEU A 147 0.67 -23.20 -21.97
N ILE A 148 1.37 -22.65 -20.98
CA ILE A 148 2.04 -23.46 -19.96
C ILE A 148 1.18 -23.50 -18.70
N LYS A 149 0.66 -24.69 -18.38
CA LYS A 149 -0.15 -24.91 -17.17
C LYS A 149 0.74 -25.19 -15.96
N PHE A 150 0.49 -24.50 -14.86
CA PHE A 150 1.23 -24.70 -13.61
C PHE A 150 0.29 -24.75 -12.40
N SER A 151 0.86 -25.07 -11.23
CA SER A 151 0.17 -25.02 -9.94
C SER A 151 1.00 -24.20 -8.97
N TYR A 152 0.36 -23.44 -8.09
CA TYR A 152 1.06 -22.64 -7.08
C TYR A 152 1.99 -23.51 -6.22
N ASP A 153 3.04 -22.87 -5.69
CA ASP A 153 4.05 -23.43 -4.78
C ASP A 153 4.91 -24.58 -5.36
N ASN A 154 4.63 -25.01 -6.58
CA ASN A 154 5.38 -26.02 -7.30
C ASN A 154 6.30 -25.35 -8.33
N SER A 155 7.55 -25.82 -8.43
CA SER A 155 8.43 -25.39 -9.52
C SER A 155 8.09 -26.12 -10.82
N PHE A 156 8.22 -25.40 -11.94
CA PHE A 156 8.02 -25.93 -13.28
C PHE A 156 9.05 -25.33 -14.24
N ILE A 157 9.29 -26.00 -15.36
CA ILE A 157 10.32 -25.59 -16.33
C ILE A 157 9.66 -24.94 -17.53
N VAL A 158 10.16 -23.76 -17.91
CA VAL A 158 9.78 -23.04 -19.13
C VAL A 158 10.98 -22.99 -20.07
N SER A 159 10.79 -23.35 -21.33
CA SER A 159 11.82 -23.19 -22.36
C SER A 159 11.64 -21.83 -23.02
N LEU A 160 12.65 -20.97 -22.89
CA LEU A 160 12.64 -19.60 -23.44
C LEU A 160 13.65 -19.49 -24.57
N LYS A 161 13.21 -19.07 -25.76
CA LYS A 161 14.14 -18.63 -26.83
C LYS A 161 14.48 -17.17 -26.62
N SER A 162 15.68 -16.77 -27.05
CA SER A 162 16.10 -15.36 -26.98
C SER A 162 15.20 -14.39 -27.76
N SER A 163 14.48 -14.90 -28.77
CA SER A 163 13.52 -14.15 -29.59
C SER A 163 12.08 -14.11 -29.06
N ASP A 164 11.73 -14.98 -28.10
CA ASP A 164 10.36 -15.06 -27.60
C ASP A 164 10.07 -13.80 -26.78
N LYS A 165 9.03 -13.04 -27.11
CA LYS A 165 8.73 -11.80 -26.38
C LYS A 165 7.87 -12.03 -25.13
N VAL A 166 6.94 -12.97 -25.24
CA VAL A 166 5.88 -13.23 -24.25
C VAL A 166 5.62 -14.72 -24.19
N ILE A 167 5.62 -15.26 -22.98
CA ILE A 167 5.11 -16.62 -22.69
C ILE A 167 3.97 -16.50 -21.68
N VAL A 168 2.84 -17.13 -21.98
CA VAL A 168 1.64 -17.10 -21.12
C VAL A 168 1.59 -18.35 -20.27
N LEU A 169 1.39 -18.15 -18.96
CA LEU A 169 1.29 -19.18 -17.95
C LEU A 169 -0.13 -19.16 -17.38
N GLN A 170 -0.76 -20.31 -17.18
CA GLN A 170 -2.09 -20.40 -16.57
C GLN A 170 -2.08 -21.36 -15.38
N GLU A 171 -2.66 -20.92 -14.27
CA GLU A 171 -2.83 -21.78 -13.11
C GLU A 171 -4.02 -22.74 -13.29
N LYS A 172 -3.81 -24.01 -12.92
CA LYS A 172 -4.74 -25.10 -13.22
C LYS A 172 -6.09 -25.02 -12.48
N ASN A 173 -6.13 -24.51 -11.26
CA ASN A 173 -7.31 -24.56 -10.40
C ASN A 173 -8.23 -23.35 -10.60
N ASN A 174 -7.67 -22.15 -10.63
CA ASN A 174 -8.42 -20.89 -10.70
C ASN A 174 -8.30 -20.17 -12.04
N GLY A 175 -7.54 -20.73 -12.99
CA GLY A 175 -7.37 -20.18 -14.33
C GLY A 175 -6.57 -18.88 -14.38
N LYS A 176 -5.81 -18.53 -13.32
CA LYS A 176 -5.09 -17.25 -13.26
C LYS A 176 -3.99 -17.19 -14.30
N LEU A 177 -4.01 -16.12 -15.08
CA LEU A 177 -3.05 -15.89 -16.15
C LEU A 177 -1.89 -15.03 -15.66
N PHE A 178 -0.69 -15.49 -15.97
CA PHE A 178 0.58 -14.81 -15.76
C PHE A 178 1.33 -14.71 -17.07
N ILE A 179 2.15 -13.68 -17.18
CA ILE A 179 2.92 -13.38 -18.38
C ILE A 179 4.39 -13.34 -17.99
N LEU A 180 5.18 -14.22 -18.58
CA LEU A 180 6.62 -14.10 -18.58
C LEU A 180 7.01 -13.15 -19.72
N ASN A 181 7.38 -11.93 -19.35
CA ASN A 181 7.87 -10.93 -20.30
C ASN A 181 9.36 -11.17 -20.56
N ASN A 182 9.76 -11.05 -21.82
CA ASN A 182 11.15 -11.17 -22.22
C ASN A 182 11.51 -10.01 -23.17
N ASN A 183 12.21 -9.02 -22.62
CA ASN A 183 12.65 -7.85 -23.35
C ASN A 183 14.13 -7.98 -23.71
N THR A 184 14.46 -7.93 -24.99
CA THR A 184 15.85 -7.96 -25.46
C THR A 184 16.53 -6.62 -25.17
N LEU A 185 17.67 -6.67 -24.47
CA LEU A 185 18.56 -5.56 -24.18
C LEU A 185 19.89 -5.72 -24.92
N SER A 186 20.74 -4.70 -24.89
CA SER A 186 22.07 -4.74 -25.52
C SER A 186 23.01 -5.82 -24.96
N MET A 187 22.81 -6.23 -23.70
CA MET A 187 23.68 -7.20 -23.01
C MET A 187 23.02 -8.56 -22.71
N GLY A 188 21.74 -8.74 -23.05
CA GLY A 188 21.00 -9.95 -22.74
C GLY A 188 19.50 -9.75 -22.77
N ASN A 189 18.78 -10.60 -22.05
CA ASN A 189 17.32 -10.63 -22.00
C ASN A 189 16.83 -10.24 -20.59
N ALA A 190 16.01 -9.21 -20.48
CA ALA A 190 15.36 -8.79 -19.25
C ALA A 190 14.03 -9.50 -19.08
N ILE A 191 13.92 -10.29 -18.02
CA ILE A 191 12.78 -11.18 -17.77
C ILE A 191 12.08 -10.82 -16.47
N ASN A 192 10.76 -10.78 -16.50
CA ASN A 192 9.93 -10.63 -15.31
C ASN A 192 8.61 -11.38 -15.50
N ILE A 193 7.88 -11.57 -14.40
CA ILE A 193 6.54 -12.15 -14.43
C ILE A 193 5.52 -11.11 -13.99
N SER A 194 4.52 -10.87 -14.84
CA SER A 194 3.37 -10.01 -14.55
C SER A 194 2.10 -10.85 -14.43
N CYS A 195 1.13 -10.38 -13.66
CA CYS A 195 -0.15 -11.04 -13.46
C CYS A 195 -1.23 -10.32 -14.26
N ILE A 196 -2.10 -11.04 -14.98
CA ILE A 196 -3.23 -10.42 -15.66
C ILE A 196 -4.39 -10.23 -14.67
N GLY A 197 -4.87 -9.01 -14.54
CA GLY A 197 -5.98 -8.70 -13.64
C GLY A 197 -6.21 -7.22 -13.41
N PRO A 198 -7.09 -6.86 -12.46
CA PRO A 198 -7.39 -5.46 -12.14
C PRO A 198 -6.18 -4.74 -11.55
N LYS A 199 -6.13 -3.41 -11.71
CA LYS A 199 -4.99 -2.55 -11.31
C LYS A 199 -4.56 -2.76 -9.86
N SER A 200 -5.53 -2.98 -8.98
CA SER A 200 -5.32 -3.32 -7.58
C SER A 200 -5.98 -4.66 -7.28
N SER A 201 -5.30 -5.50 -6.51
CA SER A 201 -5.86 -6.73 -5.97
C SER A 201 -5.46 -6.88 -4.50
N ALA A 202 -6.32 -7.50 -3.70
CA ALA A 202 -5.98 -7.86 -2.32
C ALA A 202 -4.96 -9.01 -2.25
N ILE A 203 -4.77 -9.71 -3.37
CA ILE A 203 -3.86 -10.82 -3.52
C ILE A 203 -2.65 -10.34 -4.31
N CYS A 204 -1.45 -10.58 -3.78
CA CYS A 204 -0.20 -10.43 -4.50
C CYS A 204 0.38 -11.83 -4.77
N TYR A 205 1.15 -11.96 -5.84
CA TYR A 205 1.85 -13.19 -6.15
C TYR A 205 3.35 -12.92 -6.08
N CYS A 206 4.06 -13.79 -5.38
CA CYS A 206 5.52 -13.79 -5.40
C CYS A 206 5.98 -14.85 -6.38
N TYR A 207 7.12 -14.64 -7.00
CA TYR A 207 7.69 -15.61 -7.91
C TYR A 207 9.20 -15.69 -7.77
N ASP A 208 9.71 -16.87 -8.05
CA ASP A 208 11.12 -17.17 -8.18
C ASP A 208 11.40 -17.59 -9.62
N ILE A 209 12.39 -16.98 -10.26
CA ILE A 209 12.92 -17.41 -11.57
C ILE A 209 14.38 -17.81 -11.37
N SER A 210 14.72 -19.03 -11.75
CA SER A 210 16.10 -19.51 -11.74
C SER A 210 16.52 -19.90 -13.15
N ALA A 211 17.57 -19.25 -13.64
CA ALA A 211 18.22 -19.54 -14.91
C ALA A 211 19.54 -20.28 -14.62
N ARG A 212 19.65 -21.53 -15.11
CA ARG A 212 20.86 -22.34 -14.94
C ARG A 212 21.38 -22.78 -16.30
N SER A 213 22.65 -22.51 -16.56
CA SER A 213 23.43 -22.99 -17.70
C SER A 213 24.86 -23.29 -17.22
N ASP A 214 25.70 -23.82 -18.10
CA ASP A 214 27.10 -24.13 -17.79
C ASP A 214 27.90 -22.90 -17.32
N ILE A 215 27.48 -21.70 -17.76
CA ILE A 215 28.18 -20.45 -17.46
C ILE A 215 27.43 -19.50 -16.53
N CYS A 216 26.18 -19.82 -16.14
CA CYS A 216 25.40 -18.93 -15.30
C CYS A 216 24.40 -19.67 -14.40
N ASN A 217 24.32 -19.24 -13.15
CA ASN A 217 23.33 -19.68 -12.17
C ASN A 217 22.77 -18.42 -11.50
N ILE A 218 21.69 -17.89 -12.06
CA ILE A 218 21.13 -16.60 -11.66
C ILE A 218 19.70 -16.82 -11.20
N LYS A 219 19.34 -16.24 -10.05
CA LYS A 219 18.01 -16.32 -9.47
C LYS A 219 17.46 -14.92 -9.21
N LEU A 220 16.17 -14.72 -9.47
CA LEU A 220 15.39 -13.58 -9.04
C LEU A 220 14.23 -14.06 -8.16
N GLU A 221 14.01 -13.38 -7.04
CA GLU A 221 12.82 -13.51 -6.20
C GLU A 221 12.14 -12.14 -6.19
N SER A 222 10.88 -12.05 -6.61
CA SER A 222 10.17 -10.79 -6.84
C SER A 222 8.65 -10.96 -6.67
N SER A 223 7.89 -9.89 -6.89
CA SER A 223 6.43 -9.89 -6.84
C SER A 223 5.82 -9.43 -8.17
N THR A 224 4.70 -10.04 -8.55
CA THR A 224 4.03 -9.72 -9.81
C THR A 224 3.32 -8.38 -9.72
N LYS A 225 3.43 -7.57 -10.77
CA LYS A 225 2.54 -6.43 -10.98
C LYS A 225 1.32 -6.86 -11.79
N ASN A 226 0.16 -6.29 -11.47
CA ASN A 226 -1.05 -6.52 -12.24
C ASN A 226 -1.04 -5.66 -13.50
N VAL A 227 -1.22 -6.29 -14.66
CA VAL A 227 -1.30 -5.65 -15.97
C VAL A 227 -2.62 -5.99 -16.65
N GLN A 228 -3.14 -5.05 -17.44
CA GLN A 228 -4.37 -5.22 -18.21
C GLN A 228 -4.09 -5.47 -19.70
N GLU A 229 -2.86 -5.18 -20.13
CA GLU A 229 -2.34 -5.36 -21.49
C GLU A 229 -0.83 -5.52 -21.38
N VAL A 230 -0.22 -6.22 -22.34
CA VAL A 230 1.23 -6.34 -22.42
C VAL A 230 1.80 -5.08 -23.04
N ASP A 231 2.63 -4.36 -22.29
CA ASP A 231 3.49 -3.31 -22.80
C ASP A 231 4.95 -3.76 -22.71
N LEU A 232 5.58 -3.97 -23.87
CA LEU A 232 6.99 -4.36 -23.97
C LEU A 232 7.92 -3.14 -24.06
N THR A 233 7.38 -1.92 -24.18
CA THR A 233 8.17 -0.70 -24.28
C THR A 233 8.67 -0.22 -22.92
N THR A 234 7.93 -0.54 -21.86
CA THR A 234 8.28 -0.17 -20.48
C THR A 234 8.84 -1.38 -19.72
N LEU A 235 10.08 -1.28 -19.24
CA LEU A 235 10.65 -2.29 -18.35
C LEU A 235 10.04 -2.18 -16.94
N SER A 236 9.68 -3.34 -16.35
CA SER A 236 9.38 -3.42 -14.92
C SER A 236 10.61 -2.96 -14.11
N PRO A 237 10.45 -2.30 -12.94
CA PRO A 237 11.57 -1.97 -12.08
C PRO A 237 12.26 -3.20 -11.47
N GLU A 238 11.57 -4.34 -11.39
CA GLU A 238 12.12 -5.62 -10.93
C GLU A 238 12.15 -6.60 -12.11
N PHE A 239 13.35 -6.98 -12.55
CA PHE A 239 13.59 -7.92 -13.64
C PHE A 239 14.93 -8.64 -13.47
N LEU A 240 15.02 -9.83 -14.07
CA LEU A 240 16.22 -10.65 -14.14
C LEU A 240 16.88 -10.43 -15.49
N VAL A 241 18.15 -10.01 -15.51
CA VAL A 241 18.93 -9.97 -16.75
C VAL A 241 19.60 -11.32 -16.96
N ILE A 242 19.31 -11.96 -18.09
CA ILE A 242 19.99 -13.17 -18.54
C ILE A 242 20.96 -12.77 -19.67
N PRO A 243 22.28 -12.82 -19.43
CA PRO A 243 23.26 -12.55 -20.46
C PRO A 243 23.11 -13.48 -21.67
N PHE A 244 23.40 -12.98 -22.88
CA PHE A 244 23.28 -13.78 -24.12
C PHE A 244 24.06 -15.10 -24.09
N GLY A 245 25.20 -15.13 -23.39
CA GLY A 245 25.99 -16.35 -23.24
C GLY A 245 25.22 -17.51 -22.58
N CYS A 246 24.24 -17.22 -21.72
CA CYS A 246 23.46 -18.25 -21.03
C CYS A 246 22.59 -19.10 -21.97
N PHE A 247 22.22 -18.58 -23.14
CA PHE A 247 21.35 -19.28 -24.09
C PHE A 247 22.09 -20.37 -24.90
N GLY A 248 23.41 -20.45 -24.77
CA GLY A 248 24.25 -21.44 -25.45
C GLY A 248 24.10 -21.44 -26.98
N SER A 249 24.56 -22.51 -27.62
CA SER A 249 24.47 -22.72 -29.07
C SER A 249 23.03 -23.00 -29.55
N SER A 250 22.18 -23.54 -28.67
CA SER A 250 20.78 -23.86 -28.98
C SER A 250 19.85 -22.64 -28.97
N LYS A 251 20.32 -21.48 -28.46
CA LYS A 251 19.53 -20.26 -28.23
C LYS A 251 18.29 -20.45 -27.37
N ILE A 252 18.20 -21.57 -26.64
CA ILE A 252 17.08 -21.94 -25.78
C ILE A 252 17.60 -22.12 -24.38
N LEU A 253 16.99 -21.42 -23.43
CA LEU A 253 17.29 -21.53 -22.01
C LEU A 253 16.10 -22.12 -21.25
N LYS A 254 16.38 -23.09 -20.38
CA LYS A 254 15.38 -23.64 -19.47
C LYS A 254 15.37 -22.81 -18.18
N LEU A 255 14.22 -22.24 -17.87
CA LEU A 255 13.97 -21.47 -16.65
C LEU A 255 13.18 -22.33 -15.68
N GLU A 256 13.65 -22.45 -14.45
CA GLU A 256 12.87 -23.01 -13.36
C GLU A 256 12.10 -21.87 -12.69
N ILE A 257 10.77 -21.94 -12.75
CA ILE A 257 9.87 -20.90 -12.23
C ILE A 257 9.02 -21.50 -11.11
N ARG A 258 8.83 -20.74 -10.03
CA ARG A 258 7.86 -21.04 -8.98
C ARG A 258 7.03 -19.80 -8.70
N ILE A 259 5.71 -19.93 -8.60
CA ILE A 259 4.78 -18.83 -8.28
C ILE A 259 4.02 -19.20 -7.01
N ASN A 260 4.04 -18.31 -6.02
CA ASN A 260 3.44 -18.51 -4.71
C ASN A 260 2.35 -17.44 -4.47
N LEU A 261 1.30 -17.85 -3.77
CA LEU A 261 0.25 -16.94 -3.30
C LEU A 261 0.73 -16.19 -2.05
N LYS A 262 0.66 -14.86 -2.08
CA LYS A 262 0.93 -14.03 -0.91
C LYS A 262 -0.27 -13.12 -0.63
N ILE A 263 -0.96 -13.38 0.47
CA ILE A 263 -2.03 -12.49 0.92
C ILE A 263 -1.38 -11.20 1.41
N LEU A 264 -1.73 -10.06 0.78
CA LEU A 264 -1.28 -8.74 1.21
C LEU A 264 -1.95 -8.41 2.54
N LEU A 265 -1.23 -8.63 3.65
CA LEU A 265 -1.71 -8.20 4.95
C LEU A 265 -1.59 -6.68 5.13
N PHE A 266 -0.66 -6.00 4.42
CA PHE A 266 -0.56 -4.53 4.36
C PHE A 266 0.13 -4.06 3.06
N LYS A 267 -0.43 -3.05 2.38
CA LYS A 267 0.25 -2.26 1.34
C LYS A 267 0.93 -1.08 2.05
N VAL A 268 2.26 -1.07 2.09
CA VAL A 268 3.02 0.13 2.41
C VAL A 268 3.11 0.92 1.10
N GLU A 269 2.35 1.99 0.97
CA GLU A 269 2.67 3.01 -0.03
C GLU A 269 3.88 3.76 0.49
N SER A 270 5.08 3.34 0.06
CA SER A 270 6.14 4.32 -0.10
C SER A 270 5.59 5.33 -1.09
N SER A 271 5.50 6.59 -0.70
CA SER A 271 5.33 7.65 -1.68
C SER A 271 6.46 7.52 -2.70
N ASP A 272 6.14 7.01 -3.88
CA ASP A 272 7.00 7.04 -5.06
C ASP A 272 7.14 8.51 -5.48
N THR A 273 7.95 9.26 -4.75
CA THR A 273 8.62 10.42 -5.29
C THR A 273 9.95 9.94 -5.83
N ILE A 274 9.93 9.38 -7.05
CA ILE A 274 11.09 9.47 -7.93
C ILE A 274 11.19 10.95 -8.28
N ALA A 275 11.97 11.66 -7.50
CA ALA A 275 12.44 12.98 -7.81
C ALA A 275 13.42 12.87 -8.98
N THR A 276 12.92 13.01 -10.21
CA THR A 276 13.76 13.48 -11.32
C THR A 276 14.00 14.96 -11.05
N PHE A 277 15.24 15.32 -10.70
CA PHE A 277 15.67 16.71 -10.73
C PHE A 277 16.77 16.82 -11.77
N GLU A 278 16.47 17.58 -12.82
CA GLU A 278 17.46 18.10 -13.77
C GLU A 278 18.36 19.10 -13.02
N ASP A 279 19.64 19.07 -13.35
CA ASP A 279 20.65 19.98 -12.81
C ASP A 279 20.37 21.41 -13.29
N GLU A 280 19.84 22.26 -12.42
CA GLU A 280 19.95 23.70 -12.58
C GLU A 280 20.86 24.27 -11.48
N ASP A 281 22.02 24.71 -11.94
CA ASP A 281 23.10 25.34 -11.20
C ASP A 281 22.63 26.70 -10.64
N TYR A 282 22.50 26.82 -9.32
CA TYR A 282 22.26 28.10 -8.65
C TYR A 282 23.25 28.32 -7.50
N GLY A 283 24.25 29.16 -7.78
CA GLY A 283 24.60 30.32 -6.97
C GLY A 283 24.79 30.15 -5.46
N GLN A 284 26.02 29.83 -5.07
CA GLN A 284 26.75 30.24 -3.87
C GLN A 284 25.95 30.97 -2.76
N GLY A 285 25.27 30.19 -1.91
CA GLY A 285 24.71 30.62 -0.62
C GLY A 285 24.72 29.46 0.37
N ARG A 286 25.51 29.59 1.47
CA ARG A 286 25.71 28.64 2.60
C ARG A 286 25.07 27.25 2.42
N ASP A 287 25.88 26.37 1.83
CA ASP A 287 25.55 25.02 1.35
C ASP A 287 25.08 24.02 2.44
N GLN A 288 23.82 24.09 2.87
CA GLN A 288 23.16 22.94 3.55
C GLN A 288 22.87 21.80 2.56
N GLY A 289 22.73 22.12 1.26
CA GLY A 289 22.47 21.14 0.20
C GLY A 289 23.57 20.10 0.06
N ARG A 290 24.84 20.46 0.30
CA ARG A 290 25.98 19.56 0.15
C ARG A 290 26.01 18.46 1.22
N GLU A 291 25.64 18.78 2.46
CA GLU A 291 25.53 17.81 3.56
C GLU A 291 24.33 16.88 3.39
N HIS A 292 23.16 17.42 3.03
CA HIS A 292 21.99 16.61 2.69
C HIS A 292 22.26 15.70 1.49
N TRP A 293 22.98 16.19 0.48
CA TRP A 293 23.37 15.40 -0.70
C TRP A 293 24.35 14.28 -0.33
N ASN A 294 25.28 14.53 0.57
CA ASN A 294 26.17 13.50 1.10
C ASN A 294 25.39 12.45 1.91
N ALA A 295 24.41 12.85 2.71
CA ALA A 295 23.53 11.94 3.44
C ALA A 295 22.69 11.08 2.49
N VAL A 296 22.11 11.66 1.44
CA VAL A 296 21.37 10.94 0.39
C VAL A 296 22.27 9.95 -0.33
N LYS A 297 23.48 10.36 -0.74
CA LYS A 297 24.48 9.45 -1.33
C LYS A 297 24.85 8.32 -0.39
N TRP A 298 24.95 8.58 0.91
CA TRP A 298 25.24 7.57 1.92
C TRP A 298 24.08 6.58 2.06
N ILE A 299 22.83 7.04 2.10
CA ILE A 299 21.63 6.19 2.10
C ILE A 299 21.60 5.31 0.85
N LEU A 300 21.83 5.88 -0.34
CA LEU A 300 21.84 5.12 -1.60
C LEU A 300 22.96 4.08 -1.64
N ARG A 301 24.16 4.41 -1.12
CA ARG A 301 25.27 3.46 -0.97
C ARG A 301 24.95 2.35 0.02
N TYR A 302 24.33 2.69 1.16
CA TYR A 302 23.88 1.73 2.16
C TYR A 302 22.86 0.78 1.55
N LEU A 303 21.80 1.30 0.92
CA LEU A 303 20.77 0.49 0.25
C LEU A 303 21.36 -0.42 -0.82
N ARG A 304 22.31 0.09 -1.64
CA ARG A 304 23.04 -0.71 -2.63
C ARG A 304 23.89 -1.81 -1.99
N GLY A 305 24.57 -1.50 -0.88
CA GLY A 305 25.42 -2.42 -0.13
C GLY A 305 24.65 -3.46 0.69
N THR A 306 23.40 -3.17 1.06
CA THR A 306 22.52 -4.06 1.83
C THR A 306 21.42 -4.68 0.99
N THR A 307 21.54 -4.70 -0.35
CA THR A 307 20.53 -5.33 -1.24
C THR A 307 20.32 -6.81 -0.97
N SER A 308 21.35 -7.50 -0.46
CA SER A 308 21.30 -8.90 -0.04
C SER A 308 20.89 -9.11 1.41
N ALA A 309 20.77 -8.03 2.21
CA ALA A 309 20.35 -8.13 3.60
C ALA A 309 18.87 -8.51 3.66
N ARG A 310 18.57 -9.61 4.35
CA ARG A 310 17.22 -10.15 4.50
C ARG A 310 16.85 -10.21 5.97
N LEU A 311 15.58 -9.97 6.27
CA LEU A 311 15.02 -10.26 7.59
C LEU A 311 14.78 -11.78 7.67
N TYR A 312 15.54 -12.46 8.52
CA TYR A 312 15.30 -13.87 8.83
C TYR A 312 14.27 -13.97 9.95
N PHE A 313 13.18 -14.68 9.70
CA PHE A 313 12.18 -15.02 10.70
C PHE A 313 12.49 -16.42 11.25
N GLY A 314 12.52 -16.57 12.58
CA GLY A 314 12.80 -17.85 13.24
C GLY A 314 14.04 -17.82 14.14
N GLY A 315 14.17 -18.86 14.97
CA GLY A 315 15.32 -19.06 15.87
C GLY A 315 15.08 -18.71 17.35
N ASN A 316 13.91 -18.20 17.72
CA ASN A 316 13.59 -17.86 19.12
C ASN A 316 12.13 -18.20 19.47
N LYS A 317 11.82 -18.33 20.78
CA LYS A 317 10.45 -18.47 21.28
C LYS A 317 9.54 -17.38 20.68
N ALA A 318 8.27 -17.71 20.44
CA ALA A 318 7.25 -16.80 19.91
C ALA A 318 6.87 -15.70 20.92
N THR A 319 7.85 -14.84 21.24
CA THR A 319 7.74 -13.73 22.17
C THR A 319 7.67 -12.44 21.38
N LEU A 320 6.76 -11.54 21.80
CA LEU A 320 6.63 -10.21 21.24
C LEU A 320 7.52 -9.23 22.02
N MET A 321 8.47 -8.58 21.35
CA MET A 321 9.40 -7.63 21.95
C MET A 321 9.40 -6.31 21.19
N GLY A 322 9.12 -5.20 21.86
CA GLY A 322 9.26 -3.86 21.33
C GLY A 322 10.56 -3.19 21.77
N TYR A 323 11.04 -2.27 20.96
CA TYR A 323 12.12 -1.33 21.27
C TYR A 323 11.61 0.05 20.89
N SER A 324 11.85 1.05 21.74
CA SER A 324 11.59 2.46 21.47
C SER A 324 12.91 3.21 21.50
N ASP A 325 13.04 4.16 20.57
CA ASP A 325 14.18 5.07 20.48
C ASP A 325 13.69 6.46 20.07
N SER A 326 14.43 7.50 20.42
CA SER A 326 14.09 8.85 20.02
C SER A 326 15.28 9.79 19.93
N GLY A 327 15.22 10.71 18.97
CA GLY A 327 16.23 11.75 18.75
C GLY A 327 15.66 13.13 19.04
N MET A 328 16.18 13.82 20.06
CA MET A 328 15.68 15.12 20.47
C MET A 328 16.10 16.24 19.51
N ALA A 329 15.13 17.05 19.06
CA ALA A 329 15.34 18.27 18.28
C ALA A 329 16.30 18.13 17.07
N GLY A 330 16.29 16.95 16.43
CA GLY A 330 17.15 16.64 15.30
C GLY A 330 16.76 17.35 14.00
N ASP A 331 15.54 17.87 13.92
CA ASP A 331 15.11 18.73 12.82
C ASP A 331 15.51 20.19 13.09
N ILE A 332 16.42 20.74 12.29
CA ILE A 332 16.96 22.09 12.50
C ILE A 332 15.87 23.15 12.29
N ASP A 333 14.98 22.94 11.32
CA ASP A 333 13.98 23.92 10.90
C ASP A 333 12.81 24.04 11.87
N SER A 334 12.21 22.92 12.28
CA SER A 334 11.05 22.93 13.18
C SER A 334 11.37 22.56 14.62
N ARG A 335 12.63 22.19 14.93
CA ARG A 335 13.10 21.73 16.24
C ARG A 335 12.31 20.55 16.80
N LYS A 336 11.58 19.84 15.92
CA LYS A 336 10.83 18.64 16.27
C LYS A 336 11.78 17.47 16.46
N SER A 337 11.42 16.61 17.39
CA SER A 337 12.18 15.40 17.67
C SER A 337 11.74 14.27 16.74
N THR A 338 12.60 13.28 16.55
CA THR A 338 12.27 12.05 15.81
C THR A 338 11.93 10.96 16.81
N LEU A 339 10.83 10.25 16.60
CA LEU A 339 10.50 9.04 17.34
C LEU A 339 10.75 7.82 16.46
N GLY A 340 11.17 6.72 17.08
CA GLY A 340 11.37 5.44 16.45
C GLY A 340 10.88 4.29 17.32
N TYR A 341 10.38 3.25 16.68
CA TYR A 341 10.17 1.97 17.36
C TYR A 341 10.46 0.80 16.43
N MET A 342 10.77 -0.35 17.02
CA MET A 342 10.96 -1.62 16.34
C MET A 342 10.35 -2.73 17.18
N ILE A 343 9.50 -3.56 16.58
CA ILE A 343 8.83 -4.68 17.25
C ILE A 343 9.25 -5.97 16.56
N LYS A 344 9.70 -6.92 17.36
CA LYS A 344 10.11 -8.27 16.97
C LYS A 344 9.10 -9.29 17.44
N PHE A 345 8.92 -10.34 16.65
CA PHE A 345 8.18 -11.55 16.99
C PHE A 345 8.97 -12.77 16.51
N ALA A 346 9.12 -13.77 17.38
CA ALA A 346 9.89 -14.99 17.08
C ALA A 346 11.32 -14.72 16.52
N GLY A 347 11.96 -13.66 17.02
CA GLY A 347 13.30 -13.23 16.61
C GLY A 347 13.36 -12.31 15.38
N GLY A 348 12.29 -12.24 14.56
CA GLY A 348 12.23 -11.39 13.37
C GLY A 348 11.53 -10.06 13.62
N VAL A 349 11.95 -8.97 12.96
CA VAL A 349 11.28 -7.66 13.03
C VAL A 349 9.98 -7.71 12.23
N VAL A 350 8.85 -7.42 12.89
CA VAL A 350 7.49 -7.46 12.30
C VAL A 350 6.85 -6.08 12.13
N ALA A 351 7.31 -5.08 12.89
CA ALA A 351 6.87 -3.71 12.72
C ALA A 351 7.97 -2.74 13.11
N TRP A 352 8.10 -1.63 12.39
CA TRP A 352 9.00 -0.55 12.74
C TRP A 352 8.42 0.78 12.27
N GLN A 353 8.89 1.87 12.85
CA GLN A 353 8.59 3.22 12.40
C GLN A 353 9.74 4.12 12.81
N SER A 354 10.06 5.10 11.96
CA SER A 354 10.84 6.27 12.34
C SER A 354 10.16 7.48 11.70
N ARG A 355 9.80 8.48 12.50
CA ARG A 355 9.13 9.69 12.01
C ARG A 355 9.35 10.89 12.91
N LEU A 356 9.25 12.09 12.34
CA LEU A 356 9.17 13.32 13.10
C LEU A 356 7.91 13.34 13.98
N GLN A 357 8.09 13.76 15.22
CA GLN A 357 7.00 14.00 16.17
C GLN A 357 6.11 15.13 15.66
N LYS A 358 4.82 15.07 15.98
CA LYS A 358 3.86 16.09 15.52
C LYS A 358 4.01 17.41 16.27
N CYS A 359 4.50 17.35 17.51
CA CYS A 359 4.74 18.48 18.40
C CYS A 359 6.24 18.62 18.71
N VAL A 360 6.65 19.82 19.11
CA VAL A 360 7.97 20.08 19.70
C VAL A 360 7.88 19.72 21.18
N ALA A 361 8.76 18.83 21.63
CA ALA A 361 8.87 18.43 23.02
C ALA A 361 9.92 19.29 23.74
N LEU A 362 9.66 19.62 25.00
CA LEU A 362 10.48 20.56 25.76
C LEU A 362 11.55 19.87 26.62
N SER A 363 11.54 18.54 26.68
CA SER A 363 12.54 17.74 27.38
C SER A 363 12.84 16.42 26.65
N SER A 364 14.04 15.87 26.86
CA SER A 364 14.40 14.55 26.33
C SER A 364 13.50 13.43 26.88
N THR A 365 13.06 13.57 28.13
CA THR A 365 12.10 12.66 28.77
C THR A 365 10.74 12.67 28.05
N GLU A 366 10.24 13.84 27.66
CA GLU A 366 8.98 13.98 26.93
C GLU A 366 9.06 13.36 25.53
N VAL A 367 10.18 13.57 24.83
CA VAL A 367 10.40 12.98 23.50
C VAL A 367 10.33 11.46 23.58
N GLU A 368 11.06 10.87 24.52
CA GLU A 368 11.09 9.44 24.75
C GLU A 368 9.71 8.91 25.16
N PHE A 369 9.02 9.62 26.05
CA PHE A 369 7.69 9.22 26.49
C PHE A 369 6.68 9.17 25.32
N ILE A 370 6.74 10.13 24.40
CA ILE A 370 5.92 10.12 23.18
C ILE A 370 6.27 8.92 22.29
N ALA A 371 7.56 8.59 22.13
CA ALA A 371 8.00 7.43 21.36
C ALA A 371 7.48 6.12 21.97
N VAL A 372 7.60 5.98 23.29
CA VAL A 372 7.09 4.84 24.08
C VAL A 372 5.59 4.68 23.91
N THR A 373 4.80 5.76 24.05
CA THR A 373 3.35 5.69 23.87
C THR A 373 2.96 5.16 22.49
N GLU A 374 3.64 5.59 21.43
CA GLU A 374 3.36 5.12 20.07
C GLU A 374 3.79 3.66 19.86
N ALA A 375 4.93 3.25 20.42
CA ALA A 375 5.37 1.86 20.43
C ALA A 375 4.35 0.96 21.16
N CYS A 376 3.87 1.38 22.33
CA CYS A 376 2.86 0.67 23.12
C CYS A 376 1.55 0.47 22.34
N LYS A 377 1.05 1.51 21.66
CA LYS A 377 -0.17 1.38 20.82
C LYS A 377 -0.01 0.30 19.76
N LYS A 378 1.14 0.29 19.06
CA LYS A 378 1.39 -0.69 18.01
C LYS A 378 1.56 -2.10 18.56
N LEU A 379 2.22 -2.21 19.71
CA LEU A 379 2.43 -3.47 20.41
C LEU A 379 1.09 -4.08 20.90
N LEU A 380 0.22 -3.29 21.53
CA LEU A 380 -1.11 -3.76 21.96
C LEU A 380 -1.98 -4.21 20.80
N TRP A 381 -1.93 -3.49 19.68
CA TRP A 381 -2.64 -3.89 18.48
C TRP A 381 -2.11 -5.23 17.96
N LEU A 382 -0.78 -5.42 17.92
CA LEU A 382 -0.17 -6.70 17.53
C LEU A 382 -0.53 -7.82 18.51
N LYS A 383 -0.60 -7.55 19.81
CA LYS A 383 -1.05 -8.52 20.82
C LYS A 383 -2.48 -9.00 20.54
N LYS A 384 -3.42 -8.08 20.29
CA LYS A 384 -4.82 -8.44 19.95
C LYS A 384 -4.88 -9.28 18.68
N PHE A 385 -4.15 -8.87 17.64
CA PHE A 385 -4.05 -9.59 16.38
C PHE A 385 -3.49 -11.01 16.55
N LEU A 386 -2.41 -11.17 17.34
CA LEU A 386 -1.83 -12.49 17.61
C LEU A 386 -2.79 -13.39 18.41
N LYS A 387 -3.58 -12.83 19.32
CA LYS A 387 -4.64 -13.57 20.02
C LYS A 387 -5.72 -14.09 19.06
N GLU A 388 -6.15 -13.27 18.10
CA GLU A 388 -7.12 -13.70 17.06
C GLU A 388 -6.57 -14.84 16.18
N LEU A 389 -5.25 -14.89 15.99
CA LEU A 389 -4.57 -15.97 15.27
C LEU A 389 -4.31 -17.22 16.11
N GLY A 390 -4.78 -17.27 17.36
CA GLY A 390 -4.63 -18.43 18.24
C GLY A 390 -3.32 -18.48 19.05
N PHE A 391 -2.54 -17.40 19.08
CA PHE A 391 -1.38 -17.30 19.97
C PHE A 391 -1.83 -16.82 21.36
N VAL A 392 -1.74 -17.69 22.37
CA VAL A 392 -2.28 -17.46 23.73
C VAL A 392 -1.27 -16.78 24.66
N LYS A 393 -0.09 -16.39 24.17
CA LYS A 393 0.97 -15.87 25.04
C LYS A 393 0.74 -14.39 25.38
N ASP A 394 0.59 -14.08 26.67
CA ASP A 394 0.28 -12.74 27.17
C ASP A 394 1.51 -11.87 27.52
N GLU A 395 2.71 -12.46 27.47
CA GLU A 395 3.98 -11.81 27.78
C GLU A 395 4.50 -10.98 26.59
N TYR A 396 4.72 -9.69 26.83
CA TYR A 396 5.44 -8.82 25.91
C TYR A 396 6.34 -7.86 26.67
N VAL A 397 7.46 -7.50 26.06
CA VAL A 397 8.47 -6.62 26.68
C VAL A 397 8.69 -5.43 25.77
N LEU A 398 8.65 -4.22 26.30
CA LEU A 398 9.08 -3.01 25.60
C LEU A 398 10.38 -2.50 26.22
N PHE A 399 11.46 -2.51 25.44
CA PHE A 399 12.75 -1.94 25.83
C PHE A 399 12.77 -0.44 25.51
N VAL A 400 13.13 0.37 26.50
CA VAL A 400 13.19 1.83 26.42
C VAL A 400 14.58 2.27 26.90
N TYR A 401 15.19 3.23 26.21
CA TYR A 401 16.56 3.64 26.50
C TYR A 401 16.65 4.64 27.67
N ASN A 402 15.60 5.44 27.91
CA ASN A 402 15.62 6.52 28.90
C ASN A 402 15.02 6.10 30.25
N GLN A 403 15.87 6.00 31.27
CA GLN A 403 15.49 5.65 32.66
C GLN A 403 14.52 6.67 33.28
N SER A 404 14.59 7.95 32.94
CA SER A 404 13.64 8.97 33.42
C SER A 404 12.25 8.77 32.82
N ALA A 405 12.14 8.31 31.56
CA ALA A 405 10.85 7.99 30.93
C ALA A 405 10.22 6.71 31.52
N ILE A 406 11.05 5.71 31.84
CA ILE A 406 10.64 4.50 32.58
C ILE A 406 10.15 4.87 33.98
N HIS A 407 10.92 5.70 34.70
CA HIS A 407 10.56 6.20 36.02
C HIS A 407 9.27 7.03 35.96
N LEU A 408 9.07 7.84 34.92
CA LEU A 408 7.83 8.58 34.71
C LEU A 408 6.64 7.61 34.56
N GLY A 409 6.75 6.56 33.74
CA GLY A 409 5.67 5.58 33.56
C GLY A 409 5.33 4.77 34.81
N ASN A 410 6.27 4.60 35.75
CA ASN A 410 6.13 3.73 36.93
C ASN A 410 5.83 4.48 38.25
N ASN A 411 5.98 5.81 38.32
CA ASN A 411 5.73 6.55 39.56
C ASN A 411 4.30 7.06 39.67
N LEU A 412 3.72 6.91 40.87
CA LEU A 412 2.41 7.41 41.25
C LEU A 412 2.40 8.90 41.67
N THR A 413 3.57 9.53 41.81
CA THR A 413 3.70 10.91 42.28
C THR A 413 3.66 11.90 41.11
N PHE A 414 2.48 12.50 40.94
CA PHE A 414 2.22 13.56 39.96
C PHE A 414 3.06 14.82 40.29
N HIS A 415 3.84 15.32 39.33
CA HIS A 415 4.50 16.63 39.44
C HIS A 415 3.80 17.63 38.51
N ASN A 416 3.46 18.83 39.03
CA ASN A 416 2.86 19.95 38.28
C ASN A 416 3.59 20.36 36.99
N ARG A 417 4.83 19.90 36.77
CA ARG A 417 5.66 20.19 35.59
C ARG A 417 5.40 19.28 34.37
N SER A 418 4.54 18.27 34.48
CA SER A 418 4.26 17.28 33.39
C SER A 418 2.83 17.36 32.83
N GLN A 419 2.07 18.40 33.18
CA GLN A 419 0.65 18.55 32.82
C GLN A 419 0.41 18.61 31.29
N HIS A 420 1.38 19.03 30.49
CA HIS A 420 1.27 19.11 29.03
C HIS A 420 1.33 17.75 28.32
N ILE A 421 1.69 16.66 29.02
CA ILE A 421 1.68 15.28 28.51
C ILE A 421 0.70 14.35 29.23
N ASP A 422 -0.16 14.92 30.07
CA ASP A 422 -1.02 14.23 31.03
C ASP A 422 -1.91 13.13 30.42
N VAL A 423 -2.54 13.41 29.27
CA VAL A 423 -3.39 12.43 28.57
C VAL A 423 -2.61 11.19 28.11
N ARG A 424 -1.37 11.37 27.65
CA ARG A 424 -0.51 10.25 27.24
C ARG A 424 -0.03 9.48 28.47
N TYR A 425 0.26 10.20 29.54
CA TYR A 425 0.69 9.64 30.81
C TYR A 425 -0.38 8.71 31.40
N HIS A 426 -1.60 9.20 31.56
CA HIS A 426 -2.72 8.40 32.06
C HIS A 426 -3.00 7.17 31.18
N TRP A 427 -3.01 7.33 29.85
CA TRP A 427 -3.24 6.21 28.95
C TRP A 427 -2.13 5.15 29.01
N THR A 428 -0.86 5.55 29.01
CA THR A 428 0.26 4.61 29.10
C THR A 428 0.30 3.92 30.47
N ARG A 429 -0.06 4.62 31.55
CA ARG A 429 -0.22 4.02 32.88
C ARG A 429 -1.35 2.98 32.89
N ASP A 430 -2.53 3.29 32.38
CA ASP A 430 -3.65 2.34 32.34
C ASP A 430 -3.27 1.08 31.53
N VAL A 431 -2.40 1.22 30.52
CA VAL A 431 -1.84 0.09 29.76
C VAL A 431 -0.83 -0.74 30.56
N LEU A 432 -0.01 -0.10 31.41
CA LEU A 432 0.93 -0.78 32.31
C LEU A 432 0.18 -1.49 33.45
N ASP A 433 -0.78 -0.80 34.07
CA ASP A 433 -1.60 -1.30 35.18
C ASP A 433 -2.55 -2.43 34.74
N ALA A 434 -3.15 -2.32 33.55
CA ALA A 434 -3.97 -3.40 32.97
C ALA A 434 -3.17 -4.66 32.62
N ASN A 435 -1.84 -4.63 32.75
CA ASN A 435 -0.96 -5.69 32.30
C ASN A 435 0.19 -5.99 33.28
N CYS A 436 0.02 -5.74 34.59
CA CYS A 436 0.99 -6.09 35.63
C CYS A 436 0.33 -6.43 36.99
N TYR A 437 0.02 -7.70 37.24
CA TYR A 437 0.64 -8.48 38.32
C TYR A 437 0.65 -9.95 37.89
N SER A 438 1.88 -10.48 37.74
CA SER A 438 2.29 -11.88 37.46
C SER A 438 1.81 -12.53 36.17
#